data_AF-A0A6J2K7H3-F1
#
_entry.id   AF-A0A6J2K7H3-F1
#
_cell.length_a   1.000
_cell.length_b   1.000
_cell.length_c   1.000
_cell.angle_alpha   90.00
_cell.angle_beta   90.00
_cell.angle_gamma   90.00
#
_symmetry.space_group_name_H-M   'P 1'
#
loop_
_entity.id
_entity.type
_entity.pdbx_description
1 polymer ?
#
loop_
_entity_poly.entity_id
_entity_poly.type
_entity_poly.pdbx_seq_one_letter_code
_entity_poly.pdbx_strand_id
1 'polypeptide(L)'
;MRNCLADDDFVFPQCPVCQKMEKSKKRLQIHVSKRHRPRPTYRYMCPMCSKNYQQTDHVRRHMARCHGVSRDQQGQIQKLPIESFSNLATLKH
;
A
#
# COMPACT_ATOMS: atom_id res chain seq x y z
N MET A 1 -43.27 19.09 -14.02
CA MET A 1 -42.78 19.65 -12.74
C MET A 1 -41.31 19.99 -12.90
N ARG A 2 -40.95 21.24 -12.53
CA ARG A 2 -39.60 21.80 -12.28
C ARG A 2 -38.61 21.84 -13.45
N ASN A 3 -38.70 22.97 -14.15
CA ASN A 3 -37.62 23.64 -14.88
C ASN A 3 -36.60 24.22 -13.89
N CYS A 4 -35.29 24.21 -14.18
CA CYS A 4 -34.30 25.25 -13.80
C CYS A 4 -32.90 24.85 -14.31
N LEU A 5 -32.40 25.64 -15.27
CA LEU A 5 -31.00 25.71 -15.71
C LEU A 5 -30.13 26.18 -14.53
N ALA A 6 -28.96 25.57 -14.35
CA ALA A 6 -27.91 26.07 -13.46
C ALA A 6 -26.55 25.84 -14.12
N ASP A 7 -26.13 26.82 -14.93
CA ASP A 7 -24.83 26.94 -15.58
C ASP A 7 -23.70 27.28 -14.58
N ASP A 8 -23.47 26.41 -13.59
CA ASP A 8 -22.23 26.41 -12.78
C ASP A 8 -21.96 24.97 -12.32
N ASP A 9 -21.60 24.12 -13.29
CA ASP A 9 -21.46 22.67 -13.15
C ASP A 9 -20.20 22.32 -12.34
N PHE A 10 -20.28 22.48 -11.02
CA PHE A 10 -19.23 22.08 -10.09
C PHE A 10 -19.21 20.54 -9.98
N VAL A 11 -18.71 19.86 -11.01
CA VAL A 11 -18.61 18.39 -11.04
C VAL A 11 -17.60 17.94 -9.98
N PHE A 12 -18.11 17.35 -8.90
CA PHE A 12 -17.26 16.67 -7.93
C PHE A 12 -16.74 15.34 -8.50
N PRO A 13 -15.42 15.15 -8.60
CA PRO A 13 -14.87 13.90 -9.10
C PRO A 13 -15.24 12.72 -8.19
N GLN A 14 -15.76 11.66 -8.82
CA GLN A 14 -16.27 10.46 -8.18
C GLN A 14 -15.23 9.34 -8.14
N CYS A 15 -15.19 8.60 -7.03
CA CYS A 15 -14.34 7.43 -6.90
C CYS A 15 -14.85 6.23 -7.71
N PRO A 16 -14.03 5.62 -8.59
CA PRO A 16 -14.46 4.47 -9.39
C PRO A 16 -14.65 3.19 -8.56
N VAL A 17 -14.13 3.15 -7.32
CA VAL A 17 -14.16 1.94 -6.47
C VAL A 17 -15.33 1.95 -5.50
N CYS A 18 -15.65 3.09 -4.89
CA CYS A 18 -16.73 3.21 -3.89
C CYS A 18 -17.77 4.27 -4.21
N GLN A 19 -17.71 4.89 -5.38
CA GLN A 19 -18.65 5.90 -5.86
C GLN A 19 -18.75 7.17 -5.00
N LYS A 20 -17.85 7.36 -4.02
CA LYS A 20 -17.81 8.56 -3.20
C LYS A 20 -17.37 9.79 -4.02
N MET A 21 -18.12 10.88 -3.89
CA MET A 21 -17.76 12.18 -4.48
C MET A 21 -16.78 12.92 -3.58
N GLU A 22 -15.73 13.48 -4.16
CA GLU A 22 -14.73 14.26 -3.44
C GLU A 22 -14.63 15.66 -4.04
N LYS A 23 -14.36 16.66 -3.20
CA LYS A 23 -14.40 18.08 -3.59
C LYS A 23 -13.34 18.53 -4.60
N SER A 24 -12.38 17.69 -4.93
CA SER A 24 -11.35 17.98 -5.94
C SER A 24 -10.65 16.71 -6.41
N LYS A 25 -10.06 16.76 -7.61
CA LYS A 25 -9.28 15.63 -8.17
C LYS A 25 -8.15 15.20 -7.22
N LYS A 26 -7.48 16.16 -6.57
CA LYS A 26 -6.43 15.89 -5.57
C LYS A 26 -6.98 15.11 -4.36
N ARG A 27 -8.16 15.48 -3.86
CA ARG A 27 -8.80 14.76 -2.75
C ARG A 27 -9.22 13.36 -3.16
N LEU A 28 -9.76 13.20 -4.37
CA LEU A 28 -10.08 11.89 -4.91
C LEU A 28 -8.84 10.98 -5.02
N GLN A 29 -7.73 11.49 -5.54
CA GLN A 29 -6.48 10.72 -5.64
C GLN A 29 -5.99 10.25 -4.26
N ILE A 30 -6.00 11.15 -3.26
CA ILE A 30 -5.66 10.79 -1.87
C ILE A 30 -6.64 9.78 -1.28
N HIS A 31 -7.93 9.91 -1.60
CA HIS A 31 -8.96 8.98 -1.16
C HIS A 31 -8.70 7.57 -1.72
N VAL A 32 -8.49 7.45 -3.03
CA VAL A 32 -8.18 6.17 -3.69
C VAL A 32 -6.90 5.58 -3.11
N SER A 33 -5.84 6.40 -2.96
CA SER A 33 -4.55 5.93 -2.45
C SER A 33 -4.58 5.47 -0.98
N LYS A 34 -5.53 5.98 -0.17
CA LYS A 34 -5.64 5.62 1.26
C LYS A 34 -6.67 4.53 1.53
N ARG A 35 -7.79 4.52 0.79
CA ARG A 35 -8.94 3.64 1.03
C ARG A 35 -8.99 2.46 0.08
N HIS A 36 -8.48 2.64 -1.14
CA HIS A 36 -8.54 1.65 -2.21
C HIS A 36 -7.14 1.32 -2.73
N ARG A 37 -6.11 1.51 -1.91
CA ARG A 37 -4.76 1.08 -2.27
C ARG A 37 -4.83 -0.43 -2.53
N PRO A 38 -4.42 -0.90 -3.71
CA PRO A 38 -4.36 -2.34 -3.96
C PRO A 38 -3.49 -2.97 -2.88
N ARG A 39 -3.93 -4.13 -2.37
CA ARG A 39 -3.12 -4.90 -1.43
C ARG A 39 -1.77 -5.18 -2.09
N PRO A 40 -0.65 -5.03 -1.38
CA PRO A 40 0.65 -5.34 -1.95
C PRO A 40 0.65 -6.81 -2.40
N THR A 41 1.13 -7.09 -3.62
CA THR A 41 1.20 -8.46 -4.17
C THR A 41 2.49 -9.17 -3.77
N TYR A 42 3.46 -8.41 -3.26
CA TYR A 42 4.75 -8.89 -2.81
C TYR A 42 5.14 -8.26 -1.48
N ARG A 43 6.09 -8.88 -0.79
CA ARG A 43 6.79 -8.34 0.37
C ARG A 43 8.28 -8.52 0.23
N TYR A 44 9.02 -7.68 0.96
CA TYR A 44 10.46 -7.71 1.04
C TYR A 44 10.89 -8.41 2.31
N MET A 45 11.65 -9.50 2.19
CA MET A 45 12.09 -10.32 3.30
C MET A 45 13.51 -9.92 3.75
N CYS A 46 13.75 -9.95 5.05
CA CYS A 46 15.10 -9.84 5.57
C CYS A 46 15.90 -11.11 5.24
N PRO A 47 17.12 -11.01 4.70
CA PRO A 47 17.94 -12.19 4.42
C PRO A 47 18.45 -12.88 5.69
N MET A 48 18.39 -12.22 6.85
CA MET A 48 18.90 -12.74 8.13
C MET A 48 17.80 -13.22 9.09
N CYS A 49 16.52 -12.97 8.78
CA CYS A 49 15.42 -13.45 9.60
C CYS A 49 14.10 -13.52 8.82
N SER A 50 13.09 -14.18 9.36
CA SER A 50 11.79 -14.37 8.70
C SER A 50 10.89 -13.11 8.68
N LYS A 51 11.41 -11.93 9.07
CA LYS A 51 10.63 -10.68 9.02
C LYS A 51 10.50 -10.18 7.59
N ASN A 52 9.29 -9.78 7.24
CA ASN A 52 8.95 -9.24 5.93
C ASN A 52 8.25 -7.87 6.04
N TYR A 53 8.42 -7.04 5.02
CA TYR A 53 8.00 -5.65 5.00
C TYR A 53 7.39 -5.27 3.63
N GLN A 54 6.57 -4.23 3.58
CA GLN A 54 5.97 -3.76 2.31
C GLN A 54 6.92 -2.91 1.46
N GLN A 55 8.04 -2.44 2.04
CA GLN A 55 9.03 -1.57 1.39
C GLN A 55 10.45 -1.99 1.74
N THR A 56 11.37 -1.84 0.81
CA THR A 56 12.81 -2.12 0.99
C THR A 56 13.43 -1.25 2.08
N ASP A 57 13.04 0.01 2.17
CA ASP A 57 13.56 0.98 3.16
C ASP A 57 13.34 0.51 4.59
N HIS A 58 12.20 -0.16 4.81
CA HIS A 58 11.87 -0.75 6.10
C HIS A 58 12.75 -1.96 6.43
N VAL A 59 13.05 -2.82 5.44
CA VAL A 59 14.01 -3.92 5.62
C VAL A 59 15.40 -3.36 5.91
N ARG A 60 15.83 -2.32 5.18
CA ARG A 60 17.12 -1.65 5.39
C ARG A 60 17.26 -1.09 6.80
N ARG A 61 16.25 -0.37 7.27
CA ARG A 61 16.23 0.15 8.64
C ARG A 61 16.20 -0.98 9.67
N HIS A 62 15.47 -2.05 9.40
CA HIS A 62 15.44 -3.23 10.27
C HIS A 62 16.81 -3.91 10.34
N MET A 63 17.50 -4.08 9.21
CA MET A 63 18.85 -4.65 9.17
C MET A 63 19.85 -3.83 9.98
N ALA A 64 19.81 -2.51 9.86
CA ALA A 64 20.68 -1.64 10.67
C ALA A 64 20.37 -1.73 12.18
N ARG A 65 19.09 -1.78 12.56
CA ARG A 65 18.68 -1.71 13.97
C ARG A 65 18.69 -3.05 14.70
N CYS A 66 18.36 -4.15 14.01
CA CYS A 66 18.22 -5.47 14.62
C CYS A 66 19.41 -6.38 14.34
N HIS A 67 20.13 -6.15 13.25
CA HIS A 67 21.24 -7.00 12.84
C HIS A 67 22.58 -6.23 12.74
N GLY A 68 22.59 -4.93 13.03
CA GLY A 68 23.81 -4.11 12.98
C GLY A 68 24.42 -3.94 11.59
N VAL A 69 23.69 -4.30 10.52
CA VAL A 69 24.22 -4.25 9.15
C VAL A 69 24.04 -2.84 8.59
N SER A 70 25.13 -2.17 8.25
CA SER A 70 25.13 -0.83 7.67
C SER A 70 24.58 -0.82 6.25
N ARG A 71 24.03 0.31 5.79
CA ARG A 71 23.31 0.40 4.50
C ARG A 71 24.14 0.00 3.28
N ASP A 72 25.44 0.21 3.35
CA ASP A 72 26.45 -0.20 2.35
C ASP A 72 26.61 -1.72 2.24
N GLN A 73 26.38 -2.46 3.33
CA GLN A 73 26.49 -3.92 3.40
C GLN A 73 25.16 -4.64 3.14
N GLN A 74 24.05 -3.92 3.03
CA GLN A 74 22.68 -4.49 3.03
C GLN A 74 22.28 -5.21 1.72
N GLY A 75 23.17 -5.29 0.73
CA GLY A 75 23.01 -6.12 -0.47
C GLY A 75 21.67 -5.99 -1.18
N GLN A 76 21.32 -7.02 -1.96
CA GLN A 76 19.97 -7.14 -2.54
C GLN A 76 18.98 -7.69 -1.51
N ILE A 77 17.85 -7.00 -1.37
CA ILE A 77 16.75 -7.44 -0.51
C ILE A 77 15.81 -8.35 -1.31
N GLN A 78 15.50 -9.51 -0.75
CA GLN A 78 14.65 -10.51 -1.40
C GLN A 78 13.21 -10.01 -1.51
N LYS A 79 12.65 -10.05 -2.72
CA LYS A 79 11.25 -9.69 -3.02
C LYS A 79 10.47 -10.97 -3.29
N LEU A 80 9.50 -11.29 -2.44
CA LEU A 80 8.73 -12.53 -2.49
C LEU A 80 7.22 -12.24 -2.64
N PRO A 81 6.48 -13.01 -3.47
CA PRO A 81 5.03 -12.92 -3.55
C PRO A 81 4.36 -13.21 -2.20
N ILE A 82 3.22 -12.57 -1.90
CA ILE A 82 2.50 -12.82 -0.64
C ILE A 82 2.00 -14.26 -0.54
N GLU A 83 1.67 -14.87 -1.66
CA GLU A 83 1.16 -16.25 -1.74
C GLU A 83 2.15 -17.27 -1.16
N SER A 84 3.45 -16.98 -1.19
CA SER A 84 4.49 -17.82 -0.60
C SER A 84 4.45 -17.87 0.94
N PHE A 85 3.69 -16.99 1.60
CA PHE A 85 3.59 -16.90 3.07
C PHE A 85 2.25 -17.39 3.63
N SER A 86 1.27 -17.70 2.77
CA SER A 86 -0.10 -18.04 3.15
C SER A 86 -0.25 -19.42 3.82
N ASN A 87 0.78 -20.28 3.78
CA ASN A 87 0.72 -21.66 4.26
C ASN A 87 1.03 -21.84 5.77
N LEU A 88 1.25 -20.76 6.52
CA LEU A 88 1.61 -20.81 7.94
C LEU A 88 0.44 -20.55 8.92
N ALA A 89 -0.79 -20.34 8.41
CA ALA A 89 -1.94 -19.97 9.23
C ALA A 89 -2.88 -21.14 9.61
N THR A 90 -2.50 -22.40 9.39
CA THR A 90 -3.36 -23.58 9.64
C THR A 90 -3.01 -24.43 10.86
N LEU A 91 -2.08 -24.01 11.73
CA LEU A 91 -1.85 -24.65 13.03
C LEU A 91 -2.32 -23.73 14.15
N LYS A 92 -3.64 -23.68 14.34
CA LYS A 92 -4.26 -23.35 15.62
C LYS A 92 -4.59 -24.69 16.29
N HIS A 93 -3.80 -25.07 17.31
CA HIS A 93 -4.26 -26.04 18.31
C HIS A 93 -5.16 -25.32 19.30
#